data_AF-A0A7Y9XNY7-F1
#
_entry.id   AF-A0A7Y9XNY7-F1
#
_cell.length_a   1.000
_cell.length_b   1.000
_cell.length_c   1.000
_cell.angle_alpha   90.00
_cell.angle_beta   90.00
_cell.angle_gamma   90.00
#
_symmetry.space_group_name_H-M   'P 1'
#
loop_
_entity.id
_entity.type
_entity.pdbx_description
1 polymer ?
#
loop_
_entity_poly.entity_id
_entity_poly.type
_entity_poly.pdbx_seq_one_letter_code
_entity_poly.pdbx_strand_id
1 'polypeptide(L)' 'MTINDITCSEDEDVGHVARNMGENLIRRLPVLSRESRLVGVVSLSNIAQAGDSDASTAPFRSVTGAH' A
#
# COMPACT_ATOMS: atom_id res chain seq x y z
N MET A 1 20.27 6.16 -3.35
CA MET A 1 19.02 6.35 -2.61
C MET A 1 17.95 6.67 -3.64
N THR A 2 17.27 5.65 -4.16
CA THR A 2 16.19 5.83 -5.14
C THR A 2 14.90 5.60 -4.38
N ILE A 3 14.32 6.67 -3.86
CA ILE A 3 12.94 6.61 -3.41
C ILE A 3 12.17 6.58 -4.73
N ASN A 4 11.68 5.40 -5.12
CA ASN A 4 10.80 5.31 -6.28
C ASN A 4 9.61 6.23 -5.98
N ASP A 5 9.37 7.23 -6.84
CA ASP A 5 8.36 8.28 -6.74
C ASP A 5 6.90 7.75 -6.76
N ILE A 6 6.73 6.43 -6.66
CA ILE A 6 5.45 5.77 -6.77
C ILE A 6 4.87 5.63 -5.37
N THR A 7 3.86 6.45 -5.10
CA THR A 7 3.07 6.46 -3.87
C THR A 7 1.60 6.22 -4.24
N CYS A 8 0.81 5.69 -3.31
CA CYS A 8 -0.63 5.50 -3.52
C CYS A 8 -1.39 6.23 -2.43
N SER A 9 -2.62 6.61 -2.74
CA SER A 9 -3.51 7.19 -1.74
C SER A 9 -4.18 6.10 -0.90
N GLU A 10 -4.55 6.41 0.33
CA GLU A 10 -5.33 5.50 1.19
C GLU A 10 -6.72 5.13 0.62
N ASP A 11 -7.23 5.97 -0.29
CA ASP A 11 -8.51 5.84 -0.98
C ASP A 11 -8.38 5.11 -2.34
N GLU A 12 -7.14 4.82 -2.77
CA GLU A 12 -6.88 4.20 -4.07
C GLU A 12 -7.22 2.71 -4.07
N ASP A 13 -7.80 2.24 -5.19
CA ASP A 13 -8.20 0.84 -5.32
C ASP A 13 -6.99 -0.11 -5.21
N VAL A 14 -7.10 -1.07 -4.31
CA VAL A 14 -6.03 -2.04 -4.01
C VAL A 14 -5.64 -2.86 -5.24
N GLY A 15 -6.58 -3.18 -6.13
CA GLY A 15 -6.32 -3.87 -7.39
C GLY A 15 -5.51 -3.00 -8.36
N HIS A 16 -5.82 -1.71 -8.44
CA HIS A 16 -5.03 -0.77 -9.22
C HIS A 16 -3.60 -0.62 -8.67
N VAL A 17 -3.46 -0.47 -7.34
CA VAL A 17 -2.15 -0.42 -6.67
C VAL A 17 -1.35 -1.69 -6.92
N ALA A 18 -1.98 -2.87 -6.80
CA ALA A 18 -1.34 -4.15 -7.07
C ALA A 18 -0.78 -4.25 -8.48
N ARG A 19 -1.57 -3.81 -9.48
CA ARG A 19 -1.13 -3.79 -10.88
C ARG A 19 0.04 -2.83 -11.06
N ASN A 20 -0.04 -1.63 -10.52
CA ASN A 20 1.02 -0.64 -10.60
C ASN A 20 2.33 -1.13 -9.94
N MET A 21 2.23 -1.82 -8.81
CA MET A 21 3.37 -2.48 -8.15
C MET A 21 4.01 -3.57 -9.01
N GLY A 22 3.19 -4.39 -9.69
CA GLY A 22 3.65 -5.41 -10.63
C GLY A 22 4.38 -4.83 -11.84
N GLU A 23 3.78 -3.84 -12.49
CA GLU A 23 4.33 -3.18 -13.69
C GLU A 23 5.67 -2.47 -13.39
N ASN A 24 5.78 -1.84 -12.21
CA ASN A 24 7.00 -1.13 -11.81
C ASN A 24 8.02 -2.01 -11.07
N LEU A 25 7.76 -3.31 -10.93
CA LEU A 25 8.60 -4.26 -10.18
C LEU A 25 8.86 -3.81 -8.72
N ILE A 26 7.90 -3.09 -8.13
CA ILE A 26 7.97 -2.54 -6.77
C ILE A 26 7.29 -3.51 -5.80
N ARG A 27 7.98 -3.87 -4.72
CA ARG A 27 7.42 -4.76 -3.69
C ARG A 27 6.79 -4.04 -2.51
N ARG A 28 7.09 -2.75 -2.33
CA ARG A 28 6.61 -1.91 -1.22
C ARG A 28 6.30 -0.51 -1.72
N LEU A 29 5.14 0.00 -1.35
CA LEU A 29 4.63 1.26 -1.83
C LEU A 29 4.16 2.09 -0.64
N PRO A 30 4.67 3.32 -0.44
CA PRO A 30 4.21 4.20 0.63
C PRO A 30 2.77 4.68 0.35
N VAL A 31 1.93 4.60 1.38
CA VAL A 31 0.56 5.09 1.35
C VAL A 31 0.55 6.50 1.91
N LEU A 32 0.09 7.45 1.10
CA LEU A 32 -0.12 8.84 1.48
C LEU A 32 -1.61 9.09 1.76
N SER A 33 -1.88 9.94 2.74
CA SER A 33 -3.21 10.51 2.95
C SER A 33 -3.49 11.64 1.96
N ARG A 34 -4.73 12.13 1.93
CA ARG A 34 -5.14 13.28 1.11
C ARG A 34 -4.33 14.55 1.38
N GLU A 35 -3.78 14.68 2.58
CA GLU A 35 -2.87 15.77 2.97
C GLU A 35 -1.39 15.51 2.58
N SER A 36 -1.12 14.53 1.71
CA SER A 36 0.22 14.11 1.28
C SER A 36 1.13 13.68 2.45
N ARG A 37 0.51 13.15 3.52
CA ARG A 37 1.22 12.66 4.70
C ARG A 37 1.37 11.16 4.61
N LEU A 38 2.57 10.64 4.87
CA LEU A 38 2.81 9.19 4.95
C LEU A 38 1.99 8.60 6.11
N VAL A 39 1.03 7.76 5.78
CA VAL A 39 0.16 7.06 6.74
C VAL A 39 0.53 5.59 6.91
N GLY A 40 1.24 5.01 5.95
CA GLY A 40 1.68 3.64 6.04
C GLY A 40 2.52 3.18 4.86
N VAL A 41 2.86 1.90 4.85
CA VAL A 41 3.52 1.24 3.73
C VAL A 41 2.75 -0.03 3.43
N VAL A 42 2.38 -0.21 2.16
CA VAL A 42 1.74 -1.43 1.68
C VAL A 42 2.78 -2.28 0.94
N SER A 43 2.72 -3.60 1.12
CA SER A 43 3.52 -4.56 0.37
C SER A 43 2.63 -5.46 -0.47
N LEU A 44 3.18 -6.01 -1.57
CA LEU A 44 2.43 -6.90 -2.46
C LEU A 44 1.86 -8.13 -1.71
N SER A 45 2.57 -8.63 -0.68
CA SER A 45 2.07 -9.68 0.21
C SER A 45 0.89 -9.26 1.09
N ASN A 46 0.79 -7.99 1.49
CA ASN A 46 -0.38 -7.49 2.23
C ASN A 46 -1.59 -7.34 1.32
N ILE A 47 -1.37 -6.87 0.09
CA ILE A 47 -2.40 -6.77 -0.95
C ILE A 47 -2.98 -8.14 -1.25
N ALA A 48 -2.12 -9.17 -1.42
CA ALA A 48 -2.56 -10.53 -1.66
C ALA A 48 -3.40 -11.12 -0.50
N GLN A 49 -3.10 -10.73 0.75
CA GLN A 49 -3.92 -11.11 1.91
C GLN A 49 -5.24 -10.32 1.99
N ALA A 50 -5.25 -9.05 1.59
CA ALA A 50 -6.44 -8.21 1.63
C ALA A 50 -7.48 -8.62 0.57
N GLY A 51 -7.05 -9.13 -0.58
CA GLY A 51 -7.95 -9.59 -1.65
C GLY A 51 -8.74 -10.87 -1.34
N ASP A 52 -8.41 -11.58 -0.25
CA ASP A 52 -9.08 -12.82 0.17
C ASP A 52 -10.22 -12.58 1.17
N SER A 53 -10.42 -11.34 1.63
CA SER A 53 -11.38 -11.02 2.70
C SER A 53 -12.47 -10.06 2.23
N ASP A 54 -13.60 -10.61 1.79
CA ASP A 54 -14.91 -9.99 2.06
C ASP A 54 -15.15 -10.01 3.58
N ALA A 55 -14.58 -9.04 4.32
CA ALA A 55 -14.99 -8.74 5.69
C ALA A 55 -14.34 -7.44 6.20
N SER A 56 -15.19 -6.42 6.33
CA SER A 56 -15.24 -5.52 7.50
C SER A 56 -14.01 -4.65 7.81
N THR A 57 -14.15 -3.36 7.49
CA THR A 57 -13.64 -2.19 8.24
C THR A 57 -12.53 -2.47 9.27
N ALA A 58 -11.29 -2.59 8.82
CA ALA A 58 -10.10 -2.30 9.61
C ALA A 58 -8.89 -2.09 8.68
N PRO A 59 -8.70 -0.89 8.09
CA PRO A 59 -7.56 -0.65 7.24
C PRO A 59 -6.28 -0.59 8.12
N PHE A 60 -5.24 -1.30 7.67
CA PHE A 60 -3.84 -1.12 8.07
C PHE A 60 -3.40 -1.36 9.53
N ARG A 61 -3.92 -2.37 10.26
CA ARG A 61 -3.30 -2.81 11.53
C ARG A 61 -2.13 -3.79 11.35
N SER A 62 -1.20 -3.46 10.45
CA SER A 62 0.13 -4.10 10.41
C SER A 62 1.16 -3.11 9.86
N VAL A 63 1.20 -1.91 10.43
CA VAL A 63 2.36 -1.03 10.25
C VAL A 63 3.46 -1.56 11.16
N THR A 64 4.39 -2.34 10.61
CA THR A 64 5.64 -2.64 11.31
C THR A 64 6.44 -1.35 11.39
N GLY A 65 6.44 -0.71 12.56
CA GLY A 65 7.33 0.41 12.85
C GLY A 65 8.77 -0.02 12.63
N ALA A 66 9.45 0.65 11.71
CA ALA A 66 10.90 0.57 11.59
C ALA A 66 11.50 1.29 12.81
N HIS A 67 12.14 0.52 13.69
CA HIS A 67 13.17 1.05 14.58
C HIS A 67 14.46 1.28 13.79
#